data_AF-A0A2M7XYL0-F1
#
_entry.id   AF-A0A2M7XYL0-F1
#
_cell.length_a   1.000
_cell.length_b   1.000
_cell.length_c   1.000
_cell.angle_alpha   90.00
_cell.angle_beta   90.00
_cell.angle_gamma   90.00
#
_symmetry.space_group_name_H-M   'P 1'
#
loop_
_entity.id
_entity.type
_entity.pdbx_description
1 polymer ?
#
loop_
_entity_poly.entity_id
_entity_poly.type
_entity_poly.pdbx_seq_one_letter_code
_entity_poly.pdbx_strand_id
1 'polypeptide(L)' 'DEILAVGDTAFQAKCIKRMEEFKKEGVTTLFVSHSMESVKSFCDRVIYLKEGKVEFDGDVNEGIDKYIKS' A
#
# COMPACT_ATOMS: atom_id res chain seq x y z
N ASP A 1 4.08 5.88 9.25
CA ASP A 1 3.46 5.81 10.57
C ASP A 1 1.95 5.89 10.40
N GLU A 2 1.27 4.80 10.73
CA GLU A 2 -0.02 4.44 10.14
C GLU A 2 -1.20 5.07 10.89
N ILE A 3 -1.87 6.06 10.28
CA ILE A 3 -3.10 6.68 10.80
C ILE A 3 -4.26 5.65 10.93
N LEU A 4 -4.16 4.51 10.25
CA LEU A 4 -5.15 3.43 10.31
C LEU A 4 -5.02 2.53 11.54
N ALA A 5 -3.91 2.59 12.28
CA ALA A 5 -3.63 1.67 13.40
C ALA A 5 -4.40 2.00 14.70
N VAL A 6 -5.03 3.18 14.78
CA VAL A 6 -5.73 3.68 15.98
C VAL A 6 -7.26 3.55 15.92
N GLY A 7 -7.84 3.07 14.82
CA GLY A 7 -9.29 2.90 14.66
C GLY A 7 -9.78 1.50 15.06
N ASP A 8 -11.02 1.38 15.55
CA ASP A 8 -11.65 0.08 15.76
C ASP A 8 -11.81 -0.70 14.43
N THR A 9 -12.00 -2.02 14.50
CA THR A 9 -12.12 -2.90 13.33
C THR A 9 -13.22 -2.47 12.35
N ALA A 10 -14.34 -1.92 12.85
CA ALA A 10 -15.43 -1.43 12.01
C ALA A 10 -15.05 -0.13 11.29
N PHE A 11 -14.27 0.76 11.94
CA PHE A 11 -13.73 1.96 11.30
C PHE A 11 -12.71 1.59 10.21
N GLN A 12 -11.82 0.64 10.46
CA GLN A 12 -10.88 0.13 9.46
C GLN A 12 -11.61 -0.46 8.25
N ALA A 13 -12.64 -1.28 8.47
CA ALA A 13 -13.46 -1.84 7.40
C ALA A 13 -14.13 -0.75 6.54
N LYS A 14 -14.60 0.34 7.17
CA LYS A 14 -15.16 1.49 6.46
C LYS A 14 -14.11 2.21 5.61
N CYS A 15 -12.90 2.41 6.15
CA CYS A 15 -11.78 3.00 5.40
C CYS A 15 -11.39 2.13 4.20
N ILE A 16 -11.29 0.81 4.38
CA ILE A 16 -10.98 -0.15 3.31
C ILE A 16 -12.01 -0.05 2.18
N LYS A 17 -13.30 -0.12 2.51
CA LYS A 17 -14.37 0.01 1.52
C LYS A 17 -14.28 1.33 0.74
N ARG A 18 -13.95 2.43 1.41
CA ARG A 18 -13.80 3.73 0.75
C ARG A 18 -12.60 3.77 -0.19
N MET A 19 -11.48 3.13 0.17
CA MET A 19 -10.33 2.99 -0.71
C MET A 19 -10.65 2.18 -1.98
N GLU A 20 -11.44 1.10 -1.85
CA GLU A 20 -11.90 0.32 -3.01
C GLU A 20 -12.81 1.13 -3.94
N GLU A 21 -13.68 1.98 -3.39
CA GLU A 21 -14.51 2.90 -4.18
C GLU A 21 -13.64 3.89 -4.96
N PHE A 22 -12.65 4.52 -4.31
CA PHE A 22 -11.71 5.42 -4.99
C PHE A 22 -10.95 4.75 -6.12
N LYS A 23 -10.53 3.50 -5.92
CA LYS A 23 -9.89 2.68 -6.95
C LYS A 23 -10.82 2.48 -8.17
N LYS A 24 -12.10 2.20 -7.93
CA LYS A 24 -13.12 2.04 -9.00
C LYS A 24 -13.43 3.36 -9.72
N GLU A 25 -13.38 4.48 -9.01
CA GLU A 25 -13.59 5.81 -9.56
C GLU A 25 -12.37 6.33 -10.38
N GLY A 26 -11.26 5.58 -10.40
CA GLY A 26 -10.03 5.99 -11.09
C GLY A 26 -9.24 7.08 -10.36
N VAL A 27 -9.50 7.28 -9.07
CA VAL A 27 -8.80 8.25 -8.24
C VAL A 27 -7.40 7.74 -7.91
N THR A 28 -6.38 8.54 -8.18
CA THR A 28 -5.00 8.22 -7.79
C THR A 28 -4.87 8.22 -6.27
N THR A 29 -4.50 7.07 -5.70
CA THR A 29 -4.36 6.88 -4.25
C THR A 29 -2.90 6.55 -3.93
N LEU A 30 -2.32 7.24 -2.95
CA LEU A 30 -1.01 6.91 -2.39
C LEU A 30 -1.22 6.16 -1.07
N PHE A 31 -0.76 4.91 -1.03
CA PHE A 31 -0.87 4.05 0.15
C PHE A 31 0.53 3.70 0.67
N VAL A 32 0.75 3.87 1.98
CA VAL A 32 2.01 3.56 2.66
C VAL A 32 1.70 2.66 3.84
N SER A 33 2.32 1.49 3.88
CA SER A 33 2.07 0.45 4.87
C SER A 33 3.34 -0.38 5.09
N HIS A 34 3.52 -0.86 6.32
CA HIS A 34 4.57 -1.85 6.64
C HIS A 34 4.11 -3.30 6.43
N SER A 35 2.80 -3.53 6.29
CA SER A 35 2.23 -4.83 5.93
C SER A 35 2.29 -5.07 4.42
N MET A 36 3.04 -6.09 4.00
CA MET A 36 3.14 -6.52 2.60
C MET A 36 1.82 -7.09 2.07
N GLU A 37 1.02 -7.73 2.93
CA GLU A 37 -0.30 -8.28 2.58
C GLU A 37 -1.28 -7.15 2.22
N SER A 38 -1.26 -6.06 2.99
CA SER A 38 -2.05 -4.86 2.70
C SER A 38 -1.60 -4.22 1.39
N VAL A 39 -0.29 -4.04 1.19
CA VAL A 39 0.26 -3.47 -0.06
C VAL A 39 -0.17 -4.32 -1.26
N LYS A 40 -0.10 -5.66 -1.16
CA LYS A 40 -0.53 -6.58 -2.20
C LYS A 40 -2.02 -6.52 -2.51
N SER A 41 -2.85 -6.21 -1.50
CA SER A 41 -4.30 -6.14 -1.66
C SER A 41 -4.77 -4.80 -2.25
N PHE A 42 -4.11 -3.69 -1.90
CA PHE A 42 -4.59 -2.35 -2.24
C PHE A 42 -3.88 -1.71 -3.44
N CYS A 43 -2.59 -1.99 -3.62
CA CYS A 43 -1.79 -1.33 -4.66
C CYS A 43 -1.82 -2.10 -5.98
N ASP A 44 -1.78 -1.37 -7.09
CA ASP A 44 -1.55 -1.94 -8.44
C ASP A 44 -0.10 -1.77 -8.91
N ARG A 45 0.65 -0.89 -8.23
CA ARG A 45 2.06 -0.54 -8.46
C ARG A 45 2.70 -0.17 -7.13
N VAL A 46 3.99 -0.44 -6.97
CA VAL A 46 4.75 -0.08 -5.77
C VAL A 46 6.05 0.63 -6.13
N ILE A 47 6.46 1.57 -5.26
CA ILE A 47 7.78 2.20 -5.28
C ILE A 47 8.51 1.75 -4.03
N TYR A 48 9.65 1.08 -4.20
CA TYR A 48 10.55 0.72 -3.11
C TYR A 48 11.65 1.78 -2.98
N LEU A 49 11.78 2.32 -1.78
CA LEU A 49 12.81 3.29 -1.42
C LEU A 49 13.85 2.64 -0.50
N LYS A 50 15.14 2.80 -0.81
CA LYS A 50 16.26 2.45 0.07
C LYS A 50 17.18 3.66 0.19
N GLU A 51 17.47 4.08 1.42
CA GLU A 51 18.38 5.21 1.71
C GLU A 51 18.03 6.51 0.95
N GLY A 52 16.74 6.79 0.78
CA GLY A 52 16.25 7.99 0.08
C GLY A 52 16.31 7.90 -1.46
N LYS A 53 16.64 6.73 -2.03
CA LYS A 53 16.65 6.48 -3.48
C LYS A 53 15.56 5.49 -3.88
N VAL A 54 15.03 5.66 -5.09
CA VAL A 54 14.12 4.70 -5.71
C VAL A 54 14.94 3.52 -6.22
N GLU A 55 14.85 2.38 -5.54
CA GLU A 55 15.50 1.13 -5.94
C GLU A 55 14.63 0.30 -6.88
N PHE A 56 13.30 0.46 -6.79
CA PHE A 56 12.37 -0.20 -7.68
C PHE A 56 11.07 0.58 -7.82
N ASP A 57 10.49 0.48 -8.99
CA ASP A 57 9.22 1.10 -9.35
C ASP A 57 8.53 0.21 -10.39
N GLY A 58 7.43 -0.43 -10.01
CA GLY A 58 6.77 -1.41 -10.89
C GLY A 58 5.76 -2.30 -10.18
N ASP A 59 5.69 -3.57 -10.61
CA ASP A 59 4.76 -4.57 -10.08
C ASP A 59 4.89 -4.76 -8.57
N VAL A 60 3.75 -4.98 -7.91
CA VAL A 60 3.69 -5.09 -6.46
C VAL A 60 4.43 -6.32 -5.95
N ASN A 61 4.30 -7.48 -6.58
CA ASN A 61 4.98 -8.69 -6.13
C ASN A 61 6.49 -8.57 -6.32
N GLU A 62 6.93 -8.06 -7.47
CA GLU A 62 8.36 -7.83 -7.74
C GLU A 62 8.99 -6.83 -6.75
N GLY A 63 8.27 -5.76 -6.42
CA GLY A 63 8.74 -4.77 -5.45
C GLY A 63 8.80 -5.32 -4.03
N ILE A 64 7.80 -6.12 -3.62
CA ILE A 64 7.81 -6.81 -2.32
C ILE A 64 8.98 -7.81 -2.26
N ASP A 65 9.21 -8.58 -3.32
CA ASP A 65 10.34 -9.53 -3.38
C ASP A 65 11.69 -8.81 -3.25
N LYS A 66 11.84 -7.63 -3.90
CA LYS A 66 13.05 -6.81 -3.78
C LYS A 66 13.22 -6.21 -2.38
N TYR A 67 12.12 -5.80 -1.75
CA TYR A 67 12.13 -5.31 -0.37
C TYR A 67 12.56 -6.39 0.63
N ILE A 68 12.04 -7.61 0.51
CA ILE A 68 12.34 -8.73 1.41
C ILE A 68 13.78 -9.25 1.24
N LYS A 69 14.33 -9.18 0.03
CA LYS A 69 15.70 -9.66 -0.28
C LYS A 69 16.81 -8.65 0.01
N SER A 70 16.47 -7.40 0.35
CA SER A 70 17.41 -6.29 0.56
C SER A 70 17.96 -6.20 1.98
#